data_AF-A0A952QLA2-F1
#
_entry.id   AF-A0A952QLA2-F1
#
_cell.length_a   1.000
_cell.length_b   1.000
_cell.length_c   1.000
_cell.angle_alpha   90.00
_cell.angle_beta   90.00
_cell.angle_gamma   90.00
#
_symmetry.space_group_name_H-M   'P 1'
#
loop_
_entity.id
_entity.type
_entity.pdbx_description
1 polymer ?
#
loop_
_entity_poly.entity_id
_entity_poly.type
_entity_poly.pdbx_seq_one_letter_code
_entity_poly.pdbx_strand_id
1 'polypeptide(L)'
;MKNAFTLIELLVVIAIIAILAAILFPVFAQAKEAAKNTACLSNARQIAIASKLYVSDYDDTMPIFMAYQSDPAPLQTGHEGVEVWLYPYTKSREIFKSPLDAGGPATTAGTGKSTYWEAYGSSYRFTRCLHTLVAGYSKGYQGDPGATESWTVTETAMADPANSRIMRAEMMAFFDRKKGYELPDCSRYGYDCDAPYNYYKQWSSRGGSLIFADGHAKFASGPGLFDNTVVDPEGHRSGDAHPTAGTYYWACD
;
A
#
# COMPACT_ATOMS: atom_id res chain seq x y z
N MET A 1 -32.64 -52.94 22.46
CA MET A 1 -32.66 -52.75 21.00
C MET A 1 -31.84 -51.52 20.68
N LYS A 2 -30.76 -51.64 19.90
CA LYS A 2 -29.98 -50.47 19.45
C LYS A 2 -30.65 -49.96 18.17
N ASN A 3 -31.16 -48.73 18.19
CA ASN A 3 -31.70 -48.09 17.00
C ASN A 3 -30.55 -47.85 16.02
N ALA A 4 -30.56 -48.54 14.88
CA ALA A 4 -29.60 -48.32 13.82
C ALA A 4 -29.99 -47.05 13.05
N PHE A 5 -29.04 -46.15 12.88
CA PHE A 5 -29.21 -44.92 12.11
C PHE A 5 -29.50 -45.26 10.65
N THR A 6 -30.54 -44.69 10.05
CA THR A 6 -30.90 -44.96 8.66
C THR A 6 -30.05 -44.12 7.71
N LEU A 7 -29.84 -44.65 6.50
CA LEU A 7 -29.09 -43.95 5.45
C LEU A 7 -29.74 -42.62 5.06
N ILE A 8 -31.07 -42.52 5.13
CA ILE A 8 -31.83 -41.30 4.86
C ILE A 8 -31.56 -40.23 5.93
N GLU A 9 -31.56 -40.60 7.22
CA GLU A 9 -31.26 -39.66 8.31
C GLU A 9 -29.85 -39.08 8.17
N LEU A 10 -28.88 -39.90 7.79
CA LEU A 10 -27.51 -39.43 7.55
C LEU A 10 -27.44 -38.46 6.36
N LEU A 11 -28.13 -38.79 5.26
CA LEU A 11 -28.20 -37.96 4.05
C LEU A 11 -28.83 -36.59 4.31
N VAL A 12 -29.91 -36.54 5.07
CA VAL A 12 -30.57 -35.26 5.42
C VAL A 12 -29.65 -34.40 6.26
N VAL A 13 -28.92 -34.97 7.23
CA VAL A 13 -28.00 -34.22 8.08
C VAL A 13 -26.85 -33.62 7.27
N ILE A 14 -26.20 -34.41 6.40
CA ILE A 14 -25.12 -33.87 5.56
C ILE A 14 -25.64 -32.82 4.57
N ALA A 15 -26.87 -32.97 4.06
CA ALA A 15 -27.49 -31.98 3.19
C ALA A 15 -27.71 -30.65 3.92
N ILE A 16 -28.22 -30.69 5.16
CA ILE A 16 -28.39 -29.49 5.99
C ILE A 16 -27.04 -28.84 6.30
N ILE A 17 -26.02 -29.62 6.70
CA ILE A 17 -24.67 -29.10 6.97
C ILE A 17 -24.09 -28.46 5.70
N ALA A 18 -24.25 -29.09 4.54
CA ALA A 18 -23.78 -28.55 3.26
C ALA A 18 -24.44 -27.20 2.92
N ILE A 19 -25.75 -27.08 3.12
CA ILE A 19 -26.47 -25.81 2.89
C ILE A 19 -25.99 -24.72 3.85
N LEU A 20 -25.85 -25.03 5.14
CA LEU A 20 -25.36 -24.07 6.14
C LEU A 20 -23.93 -23.62 5.84
N ALA A 21 -23.05 -24.57 5.50
CA ALA A 21 -21.67 -24.29 5.14
C ALA A 21 -21.57 -23.43 3.88
N ALA A 22 -22.40 -23.69 2.86
CA ALA A 22 -22.42 -22.91 1.62
C ALA A 22 -22.76 -21.44 1.83
N ILE A 23 -23.60 -21.11 2.82
CA ILE A 23 -23.91 -19.72 3.18
C ILE A 23 -22.84 -19.14 4.12
N LEU A 24 -22.33 -19.94 5.06
CA LEU A 24 -21.42 -19.48 6.09
C LEU A 24 -20.02 -19.15 5.54
N PHE A 25 -19.48 -19.95 4.64
CA PHE A 25 -18.13 -19.73 4.09
C PHE A 25 -17.94 -18.40 3.36
N PRO A 26 -18.80 -17.98 2.41
CA PRO A 26 -18.62 -16.69 1.74
C PRO A 26 -18.75 -15.52 2.72
N VAL A 27 -19.68 -15.59 3.68
CA VAL A 27 -19.85 -14.55 4.71
C VAL A 27 -18.62 -14.48 5.62
N PHE A 28 -18.10 -15.63 6.05
CA PHE A 28 -16.90 -15.70 6.89
C PHE A 28 -15.66 -15.16 6.17
N ALA A 29 -15.49 -15.46 4.88
CA ALA A 29 -14.40 -14.93 4.07
C ALA A 29 -14.44 -13.40 3.99
N GLN A 30 -15.61 -12.82 3.72
CA GLN A 30 -15.81 -11.37 3.69
C GLN A 30 -15.56 -10.72 5.06
N ALA A 31 -16.04 -11.34 6.15
CA ALA A 31 -15.83 -10.85 7.50
C ALA A 31 -14.34 -10.86 7.89
N LYS A 32 -13.62 -11.94 7.56
CA LYS A 32 -12.17 -12.05 7.78
C LYS A 32 -11.40 -10.99 7.00
N GLU A 33 -11.78 -10.75 5.75
CA GLU A 33 -11.19 -9.70 4.94
C GLU A 33 -11.46 -8.30 5.51
N ALA A 34 -12.69 -8.01 5.95
CA ALA A 34 -13.03 -6.75 6.59
C ALA A 34 -12.17 -6.52 7.86
N ALA A 35 -12.01 -7.54 8.70
CA ALA A 35 -11.15 -7.48 9.88
C ALA A 35 -9.68 -7.15 9.53
N LYS A 36 -9.15 -7.78 8.47
CA LYS A 36 -7.80 -7.46 7.97
C LYS A 36 -7.67 -6.03 7.46
N ASN A 37 -8.68 -5.52 6.73
CA ASN A 37 -8.71 -4.11 6.30
C ASN A 37 -8.71 -3.17 7.50
N THR A 38 -9.49 -3.45 8.55
CA THR A 38 -9.49 -2.67 9.80
C THR A 38 -8.13 -2.67 10.48
N ALA A 39 -7.46 -3.82 10.55
CA ALA A 39 -6.11 -3.91 11.10
C ALA A 39 -5.08 -3.12 10.26
N CYS A 40 -5.14 -3.22 8.92
CA CYS A 40 -4.31 -2.42 8.01
C CYS A 40 -4.54 -0.91 8.18
N LEU A 41 -5.79 -0.48 8.41
CA LEU A 41 -6.10 0.93 8.69
C LEU A 41 -5.59 1.37 10.08
N SER A 42 -5.64 0.49 11.08
CA SER A 42 -5.05 0.76 12.41
C SER A 42 -3.53 0.95 12.33
N ASN A 43 -2.85 0.09 11.57
CA ASN A 43 -1.43 0.23 11.25
C ASN A 43 -1.15 1.55 10.54
N ALA A 44 -1.95 1.89 9.52
CA ALA A 44 -1.82 3.15 8.79
C ALA A 44 -1.98 4.38 9.70
N ARG A 45 -2.92 4.36 10.65
CA ARG A 45 -3.06 5.45 11.65
C ARG A 45 -1.84 5.57 12.56
N GLN A 46 -1.27 4.45 13.01
CA GLN A 46 -0.06 4.48 13.83
C GLN A 46 1.13 5.03 13.05
N ILE A 47 1.28 4.67 11.77
CA ILE A 47 2.30 5.23 10.89
C ILE A 47 2.07 6.74 10.69
N ALA A 48 0.83 7.17 10.44
CA ALA A 48 0.49 8.57 10.24
C ALA A 48 0.84 9.43 11.48
N ILE A 49 0.54 8.94 12.68
CA ILE A 49 0.94 9.59 13.94
C ILE A 49 2.48 9.64 14.06
N ALA A 50 3.16 8.54 13.74
CA ALA A 50 4.63 8.48 13.78
C ALA A 50 5.27 9.47 12.79
N SER A 51 4.70 9.62 11.59
CA SER A 51 5.12 10.63 10.62
C SER A 51 4.97 12.04 11.16
N LYS A 52 3.86 12.36 11.85
CA LYS A 52 3.68 13.66 12.50
C LYS A 52 4.67 13.92 13.63
N LEU A 53 4.98 12.92 14.43
CA LEU A 53 6.00 13.03 15.48
C LEU A 53 7.40 13.27 14.89
N TYR A 54 7.75 12.54 13.82
CA TYR A 54 8.98 12.79 13.07
C TYR A 54 9.04 14.23 12.59
N VAL A 55 8.03 14.69 11.86
CA VAL A 55 7.98 16.02 11.28
C VAL A 55 8.15 17.10 12.37
N SER A 56 7.52 16.91 13.54
CA SER A 56 7.66 17.81 14.69
C SER A 56 9.09 17.87 15.27
N ASP A 57 9.85 16.78 15.23
CA ASP A 57 11.20 16.70 15.78
C ASP A 57 12.28 17.13 14.76
N TYR A 58 11.92 17.21 13.47
CA TYR A 58 12.83 17.50 12.35
C TYR A 58 12.44 18.79 11.60
N ASP A 59 12.09 19.85 12.33
CA ASP A 59 11.80 21.20 11.79
C ASP A 59 10.81 21.19 10.61
N ASP A 60 9.67 20.53 10.82
CA ASP A 60 8.60 20.34 9.83
C ASP A 60 9.02 19.57 8.56
N THR A 61 10.18 18.93 8.54
CA THR A 61 10.71 18.23 7.35
C THR A 61 10.17 16.80 7.25
N MET A 62 9.72 16.43 6.05
CA MET A 62 9.28 15.07 5.74
C MET A 62 10.48 14.11 5.68
N PRO A 63 10.30 12.82 6.07
CA PRO A 63 11.36 11.83 6.03
C PRO A 63 12.02 11.73 4.66
N ILE A 64 13.29 11.31 4.64
CA ILE A 64 14.02 11.10 3.40
C ILE A 64 13.43 9.91 2.66
N PHE A 65 13.11 10.09 1.38
CA PHE A 65 12.64 9.02 0.52
C PHE A 65 13.79 8.09 0.12
N MET A 66 13.54 6.80 0.29
CA MET A 66 14.38 5.71 -0.18
C MET A 66 13.49 4.70 -0.90
N ALA A 67 13.77 4.47 -2.19
CA ALA A 67 12.96 3.57 -3.00
C ALA A 67 13.00 2.12 -2.52
N TYR A 68 12.04 1.33 -3.01
CA TYR A 68 11.76 -0.07 -2.68
C TYR A 68 12.94 -1.05 -2.74
N GLN A 69 14.07 -0.71 -3.34
CA GLN A 69 15.20 -1.63 -3.49
C GLN A 69 16.48 -0.98 -2.96
N SER A 70 16.42 -0.48 -1.73
CA SER A 70 17.60 -0.05 -1.01
C SER A 70 18.58 -1.20 -0.87
N ASP A 71 19.87 -0.90 -1.00
CA ASP A 71 20.97 -1.79 -0.64
C ASP A 71 21.67 -1.16 0.57
N PRO A 72 21.73 -1.82 1.74
CA PRO A 72 21.26 -3.18 2.05
C PRO A 72 19.74 -3.39 2.00
N ALA A 73 19.35 -4.63 1.70
CA ALA A 73 17.95 -5.04 1.63
C ALA A 73 17.23 -4.88 2.99
N PRO A 74 15.91 -4.78 2.99
CA PRO A 74 15.15 -4.60 4.23
C PRO A 74 15.41 -5.68 5.27
N LEU A 75 15.27 -5.29 6.53
CA LEU A 75 15.58 -6.11 7.71
C LEU A 75 17.08 -6.47 7.86
N GLN A 76 17.96 -6.00 6.97
CA GLN A 76 19.41 -6.10 7.14
C GLN A 76 19.98 -4.86 7.84
N THR A 77 21.16 -5.02 8.44
CA THR A 77 21.89 -3.93 9.06
C THR A 77 22.27 -2.88 8.02
N GLY A 78 22.00 -1.61 8.29
CA GLY A 78 22.31 -0.50 7.37
C GLY A 78 21.23 -0.22 6.33
N HIS A 79 20.10 -0.91 6.37
CA HIS A 79 18.92 -0.55 5.58
C HIS A 79 18.35 0.82 6.00
N GLU A 80 17.93 1.65 5.04
CA GLU A 80 17.57 3.07 5.25
C GLU A 80 16.18 3.46 4.69
N GLY A 81 15.20 2.55 4.65
CA GLY A 81 13.83 2.87 4.22
C GLY A 81 13.13 3.95 5.06
N VAL A 82 12.04 4.53 4.54
CA VAL A 82 11.22 5.52 5.28
C VAL A 82 10.73 4.93 6.62
N GLU A 83 10.44 3.63 6.67
CA GLU A 83 10.08 2.93 7.89
C GLU A 83 11.19 2.89 8.95
N VAL A 84 12.45 3.02 8.53
CA VAL A 84 13.61 3.10 9.43
C VAL A 84 13.66 4.47 10.09
N TRP A 85 13.43 5.53 9.32
CA TRP A 85 13.34 6.91 9.83
C TRP A 85 12.18 7.07 10.82
N LEU A 86 11.08 6.36 10.61
CA LEU A 86 9.91 6.39 11.51
C LEU A 86 10.01 5.43 12.69
N TYR A 87 10.92 4.45 12.66
CA TYR A 87 11.08 3.43 13.71
C TYR A 87 11.22 4.00 15.13
N PRO A 88 11.96 5.10 15.38
CA PRO A 88 12.03 5.71 16.71
C PRO A 88 10.67 6.12 17.29
N TYR A 89 9.68 6.42 16.44
CA TYR A 89 8.34 6.86 16.84
C TYR A 89 7.33 5.71 16.85
N THR A 90 7.47 4.74 15.94
CA THR A 90 6.58 3.58 15.88
C THR A 90 6.91 2.52 16.92
N LYS A 91 8.20 2.37 17.28
CA LYS A 91 8.75 1.31 18.14
C LYS A 91 8.42 -0.11 17.68
N SER A 92 7.87 -0.29 16.48
CA SER A 92 7.44 -1.57 15.93
C SER A 92 7.56 -1.55 14.42
N ARG A 93 8.29 -2.52 13.86
CA ARG A 93 8.42 -2.67 12.40
C ARG A 93 7.23 -3.41 11.78
N GLU A 94 6.53 -4.20 12.59
CA GLU A 94 5.37 -4.99 12.14
C GLU A 94 4.19 -4.11 11.71
N ILE A 95 4.11 -2.85 12.15
CA ILE A 95 3.03 -1.97 11.69
C ILE A 95 3.16 -1.62 10.21
N PHE A 96 4.37 -1.68 9.63
CA PHE A 96 4.59 -1.49 8.20
C PHE A 96 4.18 -2.72 7.38
N LYS A 97 3.82 -3.82 8.05
CA LYS A 97 3.26 -5.01 7.40
C LYS A 97 1.74 -4.94 7.38
N SER A 98 1.17 -4.97 6.19
CA SER A 98 -0.28 -5.13 6.03
C SER A 98 -0.65 -6.60 6.21
N PRO A 99 -1.69 -6.94 6.99
CA PRO A 99 -2.20 -8.32 7.07
C PRO A 99 -2.87 -8.80 5.77
N LEU A 100 -3.04 -7.89 4.80
CA LEU A 100 -3.52 -8.16 3.44
C LEU A 100 -2.37 -8.37 2.44
N ASP A 101 -1.12 -8.12 2.85
CA ASP A 101 0.04 -8.28 1.98
C ASP A 101 0.15 -9.73 1.50
N ALA A 102 -0.02 -9.91 0.20
CA ALA A 102 0.07 -11.18 -0.48
C ALA A 102 1.18 -11.19 -1.55
N GLY A 103 2.07 -10.19 -1.53
CA GLY A 103 3.09 -9.98 -2.56
C GLY A 103 2.49 -9.52 -3.90
N GLY A 104 3.29 -9.60 -4.94
CA GLY A 104 2.89 -9.45 -6.35
C GLY A 104 3.77 -10.32 -7.25
N PRO A 105 3.50 -10.42 -8.56
CA PRO A 105 4.32 -11.23 -9.47
C PRO A 105 5.81 -10.81 -9.46
N ALA A 106 6.09 -9.51 -9.35
CA ALA A 106 7.47 -9.01 -9.32
C ALA A 106 8.18 -9.15 -7.96
N THR A 107 7.47 -9.25 -6.83
CA THR A 107 8.16 -9.48 -5.54
C THR A 107 8.85 -10.85 -5.57
N THR A 108 8.11 -11.88 -5.96
CA THR A 108 8.64 -13.25 -6.02
C THR A 108 9.72 -13.37 -7.09
N ALA A 109 9.46 -12.84 -8.30
CA ALA A 109 10.40 -12.96 -9.41
C ALA A 109 11.70 -12.14 -9.19
N GLY A 110 11.60 -10.97 -8.56
CA GLY A 110 12.74 -10.07 -8.38
C GLY A 110 13.54 -10.30 -7.09
N THR A 111 12.90 -10.77 -6.01
CA THR A 111 13.53 -10.87 -4.68
C THR A 111 13.45 -12.26 -4.04
N GLY A 112 12.65 -13.17 -4.61
CA GLY A 112 12.34 -14.47 -4.01
C GLY A 112 11.45 -14.38 -2.76
N LYS A 113 10.91 -13.20 -2.42
CA LYS A 113 10.06 -13.00 -1.24
C LYS A 113 8.57 -13.07 -1.57
N SER A 114 7.80 -13.51 -0.58
CA SER A 114 6.37 -13.80 -0.74
C SER A 114 5.46 -12.59 -0.47
N THR A 115 6.00 -11.56 0.18
CA THR A 115 5.28 -10.33 0.57
C THR A 115 6.11 -9.10 0.21
N TYR A 116 5.43 -7.96 0.03
CA TYR A 116 6.10 -6.67 -0.17
C TYR A 116 6.90 -6.25 1.06
N TRP A 117 6.38 -6.50 2.27
CA TRP A 117 7.09 -6.21 3.51
C TRP A 117 8.42 -6.97 3.64
N GLU A 118 8.47 -8.25 3.28
CA GLU A 118 9.73 -9.02 3.27
C GLU A 118 10.68 -8.58 2.16
N ALA A 119 10.15 -8.18 1.01
CA ALA A 119 10.93 -7.75 -0.14
C ALA A 119 11.55 -6.36 0.08
N TYR A 120 10.76 -5.44 0.66
CA TYR A 120 11.00 -4.00 0.60
C TYR A 120 10.80 -3.26 1.94
N GLY A 121 10.55 -3.96 3.03
CA GLY A 121 10.46 -3.38 4.39
C GLY A 121 9.10 -2.80 4.74
N SER A 122 8.25 -2.56 3.73
CA SER A 122 6.92 -1.99 3.89
C SER A 122 5.92 -2.60 2.90
N SER A 123 4.71 -2.90 3.39
CA SER A 123 3.53 -3.18 2.56
C SER A 123 2.83 -1.89 2.08
N TYR A 124 3.34 -0.72 2.48
CA TYR A 124 2.83 0.58 2.13
C TYR A 124 3.79 1.32 1.21
N ARG A 125 3.22 2.01 0.23
CA ARG A 125 3.91 2.90 -0.69
C ARG A 125 4.04 4.30 -0.20
N PHE A 126 5.26 4.78 -0.23
CA PHE A 126 5.63 6.15 0.07
C PHE A 126 5.49 6.96 -1.21
N THR A 127 4.73 8.05 -1.16
CA THR A 127 4.61 8.97 -2.29
C THR A 127 5.89 9.82 -2.32
N ARG A 128 6.71 9.59 -3.35
CA ARG A 128 8.03 10.21 -3.54
C ARG A 128 7.97 11.72 -3.46
N CYS A 129 6.98 12.33 -4.10
CA CYS A 129 6.87 13.80 -4.14
C CYS A 129 6.54 14.44 -2.78
N LEU A 130 6.07 13.68 -1.79
CA LEU A 130 5.77 14.20 -0.46
C LEU A 130 6.84 13.85 0.58
N HIS A 131 8.00 13.39 0.12
CA HIS A 131 9.16 13.06 0.95
C HIS A 131 10.40 13.79 0.45
N THR A 132 11.32 14.05 1.37
CA THR A 132 12.57 14.74 1.07
C THR A 132 13.48 13.88 0.21
N LEU A 133 14.05 14.43 -0.87
CA LEU A 133 15.12 13.77 -1.62
C LEU A 133 16.43 14.51 -1.38
N VAL A 134 17.49 13.75 -1.19
CA VAL A 134 18.85 14.26 -1.02
C VAL A 134 19.73 13.74 -2.13
N ALA A 135 20.34 14.65 -2.89
CA ALA A 135 21.14 14.31 -4.04
C ALA A 135 22.32 13.39 -3.67
N GLY A 136 22.51 12.31 -4.42
CA GLY A 136 23.55 11.32 -4.17
C GLY A 136 23.32 10.39 -2.96
N TYR A 137 22.31 10.66 -2.12
CA TYR A 137 21.94 9.83 -0.98
C TYR A 137 20.64 9.06 -1.23
N SER A 138 19.54 9.78 -1.51
CA SER A 138 18.25 9.17 -1.82
C SER A 138 18.35 8.25 -3.04
N LYS A 139 17.71 7.07 -2.98
CA LYS A 139 17.72 6.10 -4.09
C LYS A 139 16.42 6.16 -4.90
N GLY A 140 16.56 6.10 -6.22
CA GLY A 140 15.45 5.93 -7.17
C GLY A 140 15.00 4.48 -7.28
N TYR A 141 13.89 4.26 -8.00
CA TYR A 141 13.38 2.91 -8.28
C TYR A 141 14.38 2.11 -9.13
N GLN A 142 14.61 0.83 -8.77
CA GLN A 142 15.48 -0.11 -9.52
C GLN A 142 16.92 0.38 -9.80
N GLY A 143 17.59 0.94 -8.80
CA GLY A 143 19.04 1.18 -8.90
C GLY A 143 19.45 2.29 -9.87
N ASP A 144 18.53 3.20 -10.23
CA ASP A 144 18.87 4.49 -10.84
C ASP A 144 19.95 5.17 -9.97
N PRO A 145 20.95 5.88 -10.54
CA PRO A 145 21.91 6.60 -9.73
C PRO A 145 21.08 7.50 -8.81
N GLY A 146 21.41 7.48 -7.51
CA GLY A 146 20.61 8.15 -6.49
C GLY A 146 20.23 9.57 -6.93
N ALA A 147 19.10 10.08 -6.41
CA ALA A 147 18.47 11.32 -6.83
C ALA A 147 19.53 12.35 -7.27
N THR A 148 19.42 12.86 -8.50
CA THR A 148 20.40 13.82 -9.03
C THR A 148 20.20 15.22 -8.46
N GLU A 149 19.05 15.43 -7.82
CA GLU A 149 18.62 16.70 -7.28
C GLU A 149 18.16 16.52 -5.82
N SER A 150 18.45 17.53 -5.00
CA SER A 150 17.95 17.63 -3.64
C SER A 150 16.73 18.52 -3.64
N TRP A 151 15.71 18.11 -2.90
CA TRP A 151 14.57 18.96 -2.59
C TRP A 151 14.06 18.60 -1.20
N THR A 152 13.70 19.62 -0.42
CA THR A 152 13.24 19.43 0.95
C THR A 152 11.75 19.67 0.96
N VAL A 153 11.01 18.67 1.42
CA VAL A 153 9.55 18.80 1.59
C VAL A 153 9.31 19.07 3.06
N THR A 154 8.71 20.22 3.35
CA THR A 154 8.21 20.52 4.70
C THR A 154 6.69 20.46 4.72
N GLU A 155 6.10 20.10 5.84
CA GLU A 155 4.65 20.08 6.00
C GLU A 155 4.04 21.46 5.77
N THR A 156 4.74 22.53 6.20
CA THR A 156 4.30 23.91 5.98
C THR A 156 4.26 24.33 4.51
N ALA A 157 5.02 23.66 3.64
CA ALA A 157 5.03 23.93 2.21
C ALA A 157 3.88 23.24 1.46
N MET A 158 3.17 22.31 2.11
CA MET A 158 2.08 21.56 1.47
C MET A 158 0.81 22.40 1.38
N ALA A 159 0.27 22.53 0.18
CA ALA A 159 -0.95 23.29 -0.06
C ALA A 159 -2.18 22.76 0.70
N ASP A 160 -2.29 21.44 0.88
CA ASP A 160 -3.42 20.81 1.58
C ASP A 160 -3.01 19.52 2.32
N PRO A 161 -2.43 19.62 3.53
CA PRO A 161 -1.95 18.46 4.28
C PRO A 161 -3.02 17.39 4.56
N ALA A 162 -4.29 17.78 4.65
CA ALA A 162 -5.41 16.87 4.90
C ALA A 162 -5.82 16.06 3.67
N ASN A 163 -5.38 16.45 2.47
CA ASN A 163 -5.58 15.70 1.23
C ASN A 163 -4.27 15.23 0.59
N SER A 164 -3.10 15.67 1.10
CA SER A 164 -1.77 15.18 0.70
C SER A 164 -1.53 13.76 1.20
N ARG A 165 -1.54 12.80 0.28
CA ARG A 165 -1.35 11.38 0.57
C ARG A 165 0.14 11.07 0.61
N ILE A 166 0.71 10.98 1.79
CA ILE A 166 2.14 10.67 1.97
C ILE A 166 2.42 9.17 1.78
N MET A 167 1.44 8.30 2.10
CA MET A 167 1.58 6.87 1.86
C MET A 167 0.25 6.17 1.56
N ARG A 168 0.32 4.94 1.06
CA ARG A 168 -0.85 4.10 0.77
C ARG A 168 -0.55 2.62 0.86
N ALA A 169 -1.56 1.75 0.88
CA ALA A 169 -1.36 0.34 0.61
C ALA A 169 -0.76 0.13 -0.79
N GLU A 170 0.17 -0.82 -0.93
CA GLU A 170 0.83 -1.10 -2.22
C GLU A 170 -0.17 -1.52 -3.31
N MET A 171 -1.01 -2.52 -3.01
CA MET A 171 -1.93 -3.11 -3.98
C MET A 171 -3.37 -2.83 -3.59
N MET A 172 -4.03 -1.97 -4.37
CA MET A 172 -5.41 -1.58 -4.14
C MET A 172 -6.36 -2.25 -5.13
N ALA A 173 -7.58 -2.51 -4.70
CA ALA A 173 -8.58 -3.26 -5.45
C ALA A 173 -8.89 -2.72 -6.86
N PHE A 174 -8.68 -1.41 -7.08
CA PHE A 174 -8.99 -0.67 -8.31
C PHE A 174 -7.76 -0.45 -9.21
N PHE A 175 -6.63 -1.07 -8.89
CA PHE A 175 -5.49 -1.19 -9.80
C PHE A 175 -5.64 -2.35 -10.79
N ASP A 176 -6.68 -3.17 -10.61
CA ASP A 176 -7.08 -4.22 -11.54
C ASP A 176 -7.63 -3.61 -12.84
N ARG A 177 -7.07 -4.02 -13.99
CA ARG A 177 -7.57 -3.51 -15.29
C ARG A 177 -9.00 -3.97 -15.55
N LYS A 178 -9.40 -5.15 -15.07
CA LYS A 178 -10.74 -5.75 -15.31
C LYS A 178 -11.88 -5.05 -14.57
N LYS A 179 -11.59 -4.00 -13.79
CA LYS A 179 -12.60 -3.18 -13.10
C LYS A 179 -12.92 -1.89 -13.83
N GLY A 180 -12.62 -1.79 -15.12
CA GLY A 180 -13.03 -0.68 -15.99
C GLY A 180 -12.14 0.56 -15.87
N TYR A 181 -10.88 0.38 -15.43
CA TYR A 181 -9.88 1.45 -15.32
C TYR A 181 -8.75 1.20 -16.32
N GLU A 182 -9.09 1.26 -17.61
CA GLU A 182 -8.30 0.61 -18.68
C GLU A 182 -7.56 1.61 -19.59
N LEU A 183 -6.31 1.27 -19.88
CA LEU A 183 -5.58 1.60 -21.10
C LEU A 183 -5.45 0.30 -21.92
N PRO A 184 -5.18 0.36 -23.25
CA PRO A 184 -5.19 -0.82 -24.11
C PRO A 184 -4.39 -2.02 -23.59
N ASP A 185 -3.22 -1.78 -23.00
CA ASP A 185 -2.30 -2.83 -22.56
C ASP A 185 -2.09 -2.87 -21.03
N CYS A 186 -2.75 -1.97 -20.28
CA CYS A 186 -2.56 -1.88 -18.83
C CYS A 186 -3.71 -1.20 -18.07
N SER A 187 -3.81 -1.48 -16.77
CA SER A 187 -4.55 -0.62 -15.84
C SER A 187 -4.05 0.82 -15.91
N ARG A 188 -4.94 1.78 -15.66
CA ARG A 188 -4.61 3.22 -15.56
C ARG A 188 -3.44 3.53 -14.63
N TYR A 189 -3.25 2.71 -13.59
CA TYR A 189 -2.24 2.92 -12.55
C TYR A 189 -0.94 2.16 -12.80
N GLY A 190 -0.83 1.37 -13.87
CA GLY A 190 0.42 0.70 -14.23
C GLY A 190 0.71 -0.62 -13.52
N TYR A 191 -0.23 -1.17 -12.75
CA TYR A 191 0.03 -2.38 -11.96
C TYR A 191 -0.38 -3.64 -12.71
N ASP A 192 -1.57 -3.66 -13.32
CA ASP A 192 -2.06 -4.81 -14.08
C ASP A 192 -1.86 -4.56 -15.58
N CYS A 193 -0.66 -4.89 -16.08
CA CYS A 193 -0.32 -4.79 -17.49
C CYS A 193 -0.12 -6.18 -18.11
N ASP A 194 0.00 -6.23 -19.44
CA ASP A 194 0.53 -7.42 -20.11
C ASP A 194 1.99 -7.69 -19.72
N ALA A 195 2.38 -8.96 -19.77
CA ALA A 195 3.75 -9.37 -19.45
C ALA A 195 4.76 -8.65 -20.37
N PRO A 196 5.93 -8.20 -19.85
CA PRO A 196 6.51 -8.52 -18.54
C PRO A 196 6.14 -7.57 -17.38
N TYR A 197 5.28 -6.58 -17.59
CA TYR A 197 5.01 -5.50 -16.62
C TYR A 197 3.79 -5.76 -15.71
N ASN A 198 3.43 -7.03 -15.50
CA ASN A 198 2.32 -7.38 -14.61
C ASN A 198 2.79 -7.43 -13.15
N TYR A 199 2.53 -6.35 -12.41
CA TYR A 199 2.87 -6.20 -11.00
C TYR A 199 1.70 -6.50 -10.08
N TYR A 200 0.48 -6.55 -10.60
CA TYR A 200 -0.73 -6.55 -9.81
C TYR A 200 -1.03 -7.91 -9.18
N LYS A 201 -1.34 -7.86 -7.88
CA LYS A 201 -2.04 -8.94 -7.19
C LYS A 201 -3.01 -8.31 -6.22
N GLN A 202 -4.28 -8.69 -6.34
CA GLN A 202 -5.31 -8.14 -5.49
C GLN A 202 -5.12 -8.59 -4.03
N TRP A 203 -4.88 -7.62 -3.15
CA TRP A 203 -4.78 -7.86 -1.69
C TRP A 203 -6.13 -7.81 -1.00
N SER A 204 -7.06 -6.99 -1.53
CA SER A 204 -8.40 -6.76 -0.98
C SER A 204 -9.38 -6.52 -2.13
N SER A 205 -10.59 -7.03 -1.98
CA SER A 205 -11.77 -6.75 -2.80
C SER A 205 -12.37 -5.37 -2.53
N ARG A 206 -12.07 -4.79 -1.37
CA ARG A 206 -12.78 -3.63 -0.85
C ARG A 206 -12.09 -2.29 -1.10
N GLY A 207 -10.77 -2.28 -1.31
CA GLY A 207 -9.98 -1.05 -1.40
C GLY A 207 -8.63 -1.17 -0.69
N GLY A 208 -8.12 -0.06 -0.16
CA GLY A 208 -6.90 -0.04 0.63
C GLY A 208 -6.77 1.22 1.51
N SER A 209 -5.82 1.20 2.44
CA SER A 209 -5.57 2.31 3.36
C SER A 209 -4.69 3.38 2.71
N LEU A 210 -4.97 4.64 3.02
CA LEU A 210 -4.22 5.84 2.67
C LEU A 210 -3.78 6.54 3.96
N ILE A 211 -2.61 7.17 3.94
CA ILE A 211 -2.01 7.91 5.05
C ILE A 211 -1.74 9.33 4.56
N PHE A 212 -2.16 10.33 5.34
CA PHE A 212 -2.12 11.74 4.96
C PHE A 212 -1.11 12.52 5.81
N ALA A 213 -0.65 13.65 5.26
CA ALA A 213 0.40 14.47 5.85
C ALA A 213 0.01 15.05 7.22
N ASP A 214 -1.26 15.37 7.43
CA ASP A 214 -1.80 15.86 8.71
C ASP A 214 -1.88 14.79 9.83
N GLY A 215 -1.49 13.53 9.53
CA GLY A 215 -1.42 12.44 10.50
C GLY A 215 -2.68 11.59 10.61
N HIS A 216 -3.68 11.76 9.74
CA HIS A 216 -4.80 10.82 9.68
C HIS A 216 -4.62 9.74 8.59
N ALA A 217 -5.46 8.71 8.66
CA ALA A 217 -5.55 7.68 7.64
C ALA A 217 -7.00 7.43 7.25
N LYS A 218 -7.24 7.20 5.95
CA LYS A 218 -8.56 6.87 5.38
C LYS A 218 -8.49 5.57 4.60
N PHE A 219 -9.63 4.90 4.47
CA PHE A 219 -9.78 3.77 3.58
C PHE A 219 -10.38 4.24 2.25
N ALA A 220 -9.69 3.99 1.14
CA ALA A 220 -10.19 4.29 -0.20
C ALA A 220 -10.74 3.02 -0.85
N SER A 221 -12.05 3.03 -1.12
CA SER A 221 -12.75 1.91 -1.78
C SER A 221 -12.71 1.96 -3.31
N GLY A 222 -12.21 3.05 -3.89
CA GLY A 222 -12.20 3.27 -5.32
C GLY A 222 -11.32 4.45 -5.73
N PRO A 223 -11.16 4.67 -7.04
CA PRO A 223 -10.25 5.65 -7.60
C PRO A 223 -10.67 7.08 -7.30
N GLY A 224 -11.97 7.38 -7.14
CA GLY A 224 -12.41 8.75 -6.87
C GLY A 224 -11.81 9.33 -5.58
N LEU A 225 -11.64 8.51 -4.53
CA LEU A 225 -10.96 8.96 -3.31
C LEU A 225 -9.44 9.01 -3.48
N PHE A 226 -8.89 8.13 -4.30
CA PHE A 226 -7.45 8.04 -4.57
C PHE A 226 -6.94 9.17 -5.45
N ASP A 227 -7.68 9.49 -6.51
CA ASP A 227 -7.31 10.44 -7.54
C ASP A 227 -7.43 11.87 -7.08
N ASN A 228 -8.34 12.11 -6.13
CA ASN A 228 -8.56 13.42 -5.54
C ASN A 228 -7.54 13.75 -4.44
N THR A 229 -6.65 12.82 -4.06
CA THR A 229 -5.57 13.14 -3.13
C THR A 229 -4.48 13.92 -3.84
N VAL A 230 -3.94 14.91 -3.13
CA VAL A 230 -2.74 15.63 -3.51
C VAL A 230 -1.53 14.69 -3.39
N VAL A 231 -0.61 14.78 -4.35
CA VAL A 231 0.59 13.94 -4.41
C VAL A 231 1.89 14.75 -4.43
N ASP A 232 1.84 16.08 -4.45
CA ASP A 232 3.00 16.95 -4.34
C ASP A 232 2.72 18.16 -3.41
N PRO A 233 3.76 18.92 -3.01
CA PRO A 233 3.58 20.08 -2.15
C PRO A 233 2.75 21.20 -2.77
N GLU A 234 2.79 21.34 -4.10
CA GLU A 234 2.08 22.39 -4.85
C GLU A 234 0.56 22.18 -4.94
N GLY A 235 0.06 21.00 -4.60
CA GLY A 235 -1.38 20.70 -4.55
C GLY A 235 -1.91 19.96 -5.78
N HIS A 236 -1.04 19.43 -6.66
CA HIS A 236 -1.48 18.64 -7.79
C HIS A 236 -1.96 17.26 -7.34
N ARG A 237 -2.98 16.78 -8.03
CA ARG A 237 -3.66 15.52 -7.74
C ARG A 237 -3.17 14.41 -8.64
N SER A 238 -3.33 13.17 -8.21
CA SER A 238 -2.92 11.97 -8.96
C SER A 238 -3.42 11.94 -10.42
N GLY A 239 -4.63 12.47 -10.68
CA GLY A 239 -5.23 12.52 -12.01
C GLY A 239 -4.82 13.73 -12.88
N ASP A 240 -4.14 14.72 -12.31
CA ASP A 240 -3.76 15.94 -13.03
C ASP A 240 -2.62 15.66 -14.02
N ALA A 241 -2.60 16.41 -15.13
CA ALA A 241 -1.58 16.24 -16.16
C ALA A 241 -0.21 16.73 -15.69
N HIS A 242 0.82 15.91 -15.81
CA HIS A 242 2.21 16.30 -15.53
C HIS A 242 2.90 16.75 -16.82
N PRO A 243 3.73 17.82 -16.81
CA PRO A 243 4.34 18.37 -18.02
C PRO A 243 5.14 17.36 -18.86
N THR A 244 5.76 16.37 -18.22
CA THR A 244 6.67 15.40 -18.88
C THR A 244 6.34 13.93 -18.64
N ALA A 245 5.41 13.61 -17.72
CA ALA A 245 5.22 12.24 -17.22
C ALA A 245 3.77 11.73 -17.38
N GLY A 246 2.96 12.41 -18.19
CA GLY A 246 1.55 12.07 -18.38
C GLY A 246 0.69 12.57 -17.23
N THR A 247 0.84 12.00 -16.02
CA THR A 247 0.10 12.44 -14.82
C THR A 247 1.00 12.59 -13.60
N TYR A 248 0.56 13.38 -12.63
CA TYR A 248 1.28 13.54 -11.37
C TYR A 248 1.36 12.24 -10.57
N TYR A 249 0.40 11.32 -10.72
CA TYR A 249 0.54 9.97 -10.15
C TYR A 249 1.83 9.27 -10.63
N TRP A 250 2.13 9.30 -11.93
CA TRP A 250 3.33 8.66 -12.47
C TRP A 250 4.62 9.38 -12.08
N ALA A 251 4.57 10.71 -11.97
CA ALA A 251 5.73 11.50 -11.55
C ALA A 251 6.08 11.31 -10.07
N CYS A 252 5.06 11.15 -9.23
CA CYS A 252 5.16 11.32 -7.79
C CYS A 252 5.00 10.06 -6.94
N ASP A 253 4.36 9.01 -7.45
CA ASP A 253 3.96 7.85 -6.65
C ASP A 253 4.81 6.59 -6.85
#